data_AF-A0A0N7AZ65-F1
#
_entry.id   AF-A0A0N7AZ65-F1
#
_cell.length_a   1.000
_cell.length_b   1.000
_cell.length_c   1.000
_cell.angle_alpha   90.00
_cell.angle_beta   90.00
_cell.angle_gamma   90.00
#
_symmetry.space_group_name_H-M   'P 1'
#
loop_
_entity.id
_entity.type
_entity.pdbx_description
1 polymer ?
#
loop_
_entity_poly.entity_id
_entity_poly.type
_entity_poly.pdbx_seq_one_letter_code
_entity_poly.pdbx_strand_id
1 'polypeptide(L)' 'MQDTIEVIRAFLRQYFSKQTFEDTEEDIFAAGFVSSLFAMQLVVFLEKQFGFTIAQEDLDLNNFRSLSAMARFVASKR' A
#
# COMPACT_ATOMS: atom_id res chain seq x y z
N MET A 1 7.23 -11.17 3.96
CA MET A 1 6.54 -9.99 4.51
C MET A 1 7.41 -8.75 4.46
N GLN A 2 8.68 -8.81 4.91
CA GLN A 2 9.61 -7.69 4.81
C GLN A 2 9.83 -7.22 3.36
N ASP A 3 9.96 -8.15 2.40
CA ASP A 3 10.15 -7.79 0.98
C ASP A 3 8.99 -6.97 0.40
N THR A 4 7.74 -7.33 0.75
CA THR A 4 6.54 -6.61 0.32
C THR A 4 6.52 -5.18 0.88
N ILE A 5 6.88 -5.02 2.15
CA ILE A 5 6.94 -3.70 2.81
C ILE A 5 7.99 -2.82 2.12
N GLU A 6 9.18 -3.34 1.82
CA GLU A 6 10.22 -2.57 1.14
C GLU A 6 9.78 -2.12 -0.26
N VAL A 7 9.11 -2.99 -1.03
CA VAL A 7 8.59 -2.66 -2.37
C VAL A 7 7.55 -1.55 -2.31
N ILE A 8 6.60 -1.65 -1.38
CA ILE A 8 5.55 -0.64 -1.21
C ILE A 8 6.16 0.67 -0.68
N ARG A 9 7.07 0.60 0.28
CA ARG A 9 7.77 1.79 0.80
C ARG A 9 8.56 2.49 -0.29
N ALA A 10 9.27 1.75 -1.13
CA ALA A 10 10.00 2.31 -2.27
C ALA A 10 9.06 3.03 -3.24
N PHE A 11 7.90 2.45 -3.54
CA PHE A 11 6.85 3.10 -4.33
C PHE A 11 6.38 4.40 -3.66
N LEU A 12 5.99 4.37 -2.38
CA LEU A 12 5.53 5.56 -1.68
C LEU A 12 6.60 6.67 -1.64
N ARG A 13 7.87 6.33 -1.43
CA ARG A 13 8.99 7.30 -1.44
C ARG A 13 9.18 7.99 -2.80
N GLN A 14 8.79 7.36 -3.91
CA GLN A 14 8.81 8.02 -5.23
C GLN A 14 7.77 9.14 -5.33
N TYR A 15 6.64 9.03 -4.63
CA TYR A 15 5.58 10.03 -4.64
C TYR A 15 5.68 11.03 -3.48
N PHE A 16 6.18 10.59 -2.32
CA PHE A 16 6.27 11.37 -1.08
C PHE A 16 7.71 11.52 -0.62
N SER A 17 8.52 12.24 -1.41
CA SER A 17 9.96 12.41 -1.19
C SER A 17 10.36 13.08 0.13
N LYS A 18 9.42 13.74 0.83
CA LYS A 18 9.65 14.39 2.14
C LYS A 18 9.39 13.49 3.34
N GLN A 19 8.87 12.27 3.13
CA GLN A 19 8.52 11.36 4.21
C GLN A 19 9.37 10.09 4.19
N THR A 20 9.65 9.57 5.39
CA THR A 20 10.54 8.44 5.58
C THR A 20 9.79 7.10 5.66
N PHE A 21 8.47 7.11 5.97
CA PHE A 21 7.61 5.93 6.21
C PHE A 21 8.32 4.86 7.04
N GLU A 22 8.86 5.28 8.19
CA GLU A 22 9.63 4.41 9.10
C GLU A 22 8.70 3.49 9.88
N ASP A 23 7.56 4.02 10.33
CA ASP A 23 6.53 3.23 10.99
C ASP A 23 5.66 2.52 9.95
N THR A 24 5.57 1.19 10.07
CA THR A 24 4.79 0.35 9.16
C THR A 24 3.31 0.31 9.51
N GLU A 25 2.94 0.70 10.73
CA GLU A 25 1.56 0.80 11.20
C GLU A 25 1.00 2.23 11.05
N GLU A 26 1.82 3.19 10.58
CA GLU A 26 1.38 4.56 10.28
C GLU A 26 0.27 4.56 9.23
N ASP A 27 -0.80 5.30 9.52
CA ASP A 27 -1.92 5.49 8.60
C ASP A 27 -1.58 6.57 7.56
N ILE A 28 -1.25 6.13 6.35
CA ILE A 28 -0.84 6.99 5.24
C ILE A 28 -2.01 7.81 4.65
N PHE A 29 -3.25 7.39 4.92
CA PHE A 29 -4.46 8.12 4.51
C PHE A 29 -4.78 9.20 5.54
N ALA A 30 -4.76 8.86 6.83
CA ALA A 30 -5.04 9.80 7.91
C ALA A 30 -3.98 10.91 7.99
N ALA A 31 -2.74 10.60 7.64
CA ALA A 31 -1.67 11.59 7.61
C ALA A 31 -1.76 12.56 6.41
N GLY A 32 -2.77 12.40 5.54
CA GLY A 32 -3.12 13.35 4.48
C GLY A 32 -2.27 13.23 3.21
N PHE A 33 -1.46 12.19 3.11
CA PHE A 33 -0.59 11.94 1.97
C PHE A 33 -1.34 11.29 0.82
N VAL A 34 -2.30 10.40 1.12
CA VAL A 34 -3.01 9.61 0.10
C VAL A 34 -4.40 10.16 -0.19
N SER A 35 -4.67 10.43 -1.46
CA SER A 35 -6.02 10.72 -1.99
C SER A 35 -6.69 9.45 -2.51
N SER A 36 -8.03 9.48 -2.69
CA SER A 36 -8.78 8.37 -3.30
C SER A 36 -8.26 8.00 -4.71
N LEU A 37 -7.71 8.96 -5.45
CA LEU A 37 -7.10 8.70 -6.75
C LEU A 37 -5.77 7.94 -6.62
N PHE A 38 -4.94 8.32 -5.65
CA PHE A 38 -3.69 7.62 -5.38
C PHE A 38 -3.92 6.20 -4.88
N ALA A 39 -4.99 5.98 -4.10
CA ALA A 39 -5.39 4.64 -3.67
C ALA A 39 -5.63 3.71 -4.87
N MET A 40 -6.30 4.19 -5.92
CA MET A 40 -6.48 3.42 -7.15
C MET A 40 -5.15 3.14 -7.87
N GLN A 41 -4.21 4.09 -7.87
CA GLN A 41 -2.88 3.87 -8.44
C GLN A 41 -2.08 2.82 -7.66
N LEU A 42 -2.19 2.84 -6.32
CA LEU A 42 -1.58 1.87 -5.42
C LEU A 42 -2.14 0.47 -5.65
N VAL A 43 -3.46 0.33 -5.81
CA VAL A 43 -4.11 -0.95 -6.17
C VAL A 43 -3.52 -1.50 -7.47
N VAL A 44 -3.49 -0.70 -8.54
CA VAL A 44 -2.93 -1.13 -9.84
C VAL A 44 -1.44 -1.48 -9.72
N PHE A 45 -0.68 -0.76 -8.90
CA PHE A 45 0.71 -1.08 -8.63
C PHE A 45 0.86 -2.44 -7.95
N LEU A 46 0.08 -2.72 -6.90
CA LEU A 46 0.11 -3.99 -6.18
C LEU A 46 -0.27 -5.16 -7.10
N GLU A 47 -1.34 -5.00 -7.89
CA GLU A 47 -1.78 -6.01 -8.85
C GLU A 47 -0.68 -6.36 -9.85
N LYS A 48 -0.08 -5.34 -10.47
CA LYS A 48 1.01 -5.51 -11.44
C LYS A 48 2.26 -6.10 -10.81
N GLN A 49 2.61 -5.66 -9.61
CA GLN A 49 3.88 -6.02 -9.00
C GLN A 49 3.89 -7.41 -8.37
N PHE A 50 2.75 -7.86 -7.87
CA PHE A 50 2.62 -9.17 -7.25
C PHE A 50 1.86 -10.19 -8.11
N GLY A 51 1.28 -9.78 -9.23
CA GLY A 51 0.66 -10.66 -10.22
C GLY A 51 -0.70 -11.22 -9.80
N PHE A 52 -1.48 -10.48 -9.01
CA PHE A 52 -2.84 -10.86 -8.61
C PHE A 52 -3.84 -9.75 -8.94
N THR A 53 -5.14 -10.07 -8.86
CA THR A 53 -6.23 -9.10 -9.03
C THR A 53 -6.86 -8.79 -7.68
N ILE A 54 -7.11 -7.52 -7.42
CA ILE A 54 -7.79 -7.02 -6.22
C ILE A 54 -9.27 -6.95 -6.55
N ALA A 55 -10.09 -7.77 -5.89
CA ALA A 55 -11.53 -7.73 -6.09
C ALA A 55 -12.13 -6.47 -5.44
N GLN A 56 -13.33 -6.08 -5.87
CA GLN A 56 -14.01 -4.93 -5.28
C GLN A 56 -14.26 -5.07 -3.78
N GLU A 57 -14.44 -6.30 -3.30
CA GLU A 57 -14.60 -6.65 -1.88
C GLU A 57 -13.30 -6.43 -1.08
N ASP A 58 -12.15 -6.50 -1.75
CA ASP A 58 -10.84 -6.28 -1.16
C ASP A 58 -10.46 -4.80 -1.09
N LEU A 59 -11.19 -3.92 -1.81
CA LEU A 59 -11.02 -2.46 -1.82
C LEU A 59 -11.49 -1.79 -0.52
N ASP A 60 -11.22 -2.42 0.61
CA ASP A 60 -11.42 -1.86 1.93
C ASP A 60 -10.18 -1.03 2.33
N LEU A 61 -10.40 0.22 2.74
CA LEU A 61 -9.34 1.14 3.16
C LEU A 61 -8.48 0.55 4.29
N ASN A 62 -9.04 -0.32 5.14
CA ASN A 62 -8.29 -1.04 6.18
C ASN A 62 -7.18 -1.94 5.63
N ASN A 63 -7.30 -2.42 4.38
CA ASN A 63 -6.25 -3.21 3.72
C ASN A 63 -5.11 -2.35 3.18
N PHE A 64 -5.34 -1.05 2.97
CA PHE A 64 -4.39 -0.13 2.33
C PHE A 64 -3.88 0.97 3.25
N ARG A 65 -4.46 1.14 4.44
CA ARG A 65 -4.16 2.26 5.35
C ARG A 65 -2.71 2.34 5.81
N SER A 66 -2.00 1.22 5.89
CA SER A 66 -0.63 1.15 6.38
C SER A 66 0.21 0.15 5.59
N LEU A 67 1.55 0.28 5.68
CA LEU A 67 2.47 -0.67 5.04
C LEU A 67 2.26 -2.10 5.54
N SER A 68 2.01 -2.26 6.83
CA SER A 68 1.72 -3.54 7.47
C SER A 68 0.43 -4.16 6.95
N ALA A 69 -0.64 -3.36 6.80
CA ALA A 69 -1.93 -3.82 6.29
C ALA A 69 -1.81 -4.28 4.84
N MET A 70 -1.15 -3.49 3.99
CA MET A 70 -0.92 -3.86 2.60
C MET A 70 -0.08 -5.13 2.48
N ALA A 71 0.95 -5.27 3.32
CA ALA A 71 1.78 -6.46 3.33
C ALA A 71 1.02 -7.71 3.78
N ARG A 72 0.14 -7.59 4.80
CA ARG A 72 -0.76 -8.66 5.23
C ARG A 72 -1.75 -9.02 4.11
N PHE A 73 -2.33 -8.02 3.45
CA PHE A 73 -3.26 -8.21 2.35
C PHE A 73 -2.61 -8.95 1.17
N VAL A 74 -1.44 -8.49 0.71
CA VAL A 74 -0.66 -9.16 -0.34
C VAL A 74 -0.29 -10.59 0.06
N ALA A 75 0.06 -10.83 1.33
CA ALA A 75 0.36 -12.17 1.82
C ALA A 75 -0.88 -13.08 1.85
N SER A 76 -2.09 -12.54 2.01
CA SER A 76 -3.34 -13.31 1.96
C SER A 76 -3.78 -13.70 0.54
N LYS A 77 -3.22 -13.04 -0.49
CA LYS A 77 -3.50 -13.29 -1.91
C LYS A 77 -2.48 -14.20 -2.59
N ARG A 78 -1.39 -14.53 -1.90
CA ARG A 78 -0.35 -15.48 -2.33
C ARG A 78 -0.58 -16.85 -1.70
#